data_AF-A0A352VPM1-F1
#
_entry.id   AF-A0A352VPM1-F1
#
_cell.length_a   1.000
_cell.length_b   1.000
_cell.length_c   1.000
_cell.angle_alpha   90.00
_cell.angle_beta   90.00
_cell.angle_gamma   90.00
#
_symmetry.space_group_name_H-M   'P 1'
#
loop_
_entity.id
_entity.type
_entity.pdbx_description
1 polymer ?
#
loop_
_entity_poly.entity_id
_entity_poly.type
_entity_poly.pdbx_seq_one_letter_code
_entity_poly.pdbx_strand_id
1 'polypeptide(L)'
;MPMHPQPALTRPHFAVLLLAIVMAACGEDSPGPQDVLLPFGTLQGQVVTSAETNFADVTARVVWGSQNLTAAVQSDGSFDVEIIDAVSGFGMLTIEPGPNEPIHPGWVLLSPGDVGANPGTVVLAPKMWTVDSGDYAGVEVPIDPQLAADGRVMPSFWGFYFPFFQNGFLQTVTDNSEWAAEFRGWPPNAFPIPVALDRLGSDGDISAADSIAFWGHVEVMEAALGWDAFAPAPLEDVRILGGARRPADAIIVQLDSSVAVRGVGVINRADVRTYGLSADATTWSGTNVRNISVVSADITYGIIRLETSGLFSDRQLVIHELMHVLGAGHGCSWASVQTYCASLLSDVPTAPDVAHLAVMMEMRALELEHDSRWGILASVFGHRVVTLGLTPVPGIDLTYGPVSAPADWHRSGGGR
;
A
#
# COMPACT_ATOMS: atom_id res chain seq x y z
N MET A 1 -85.34 -15.32 58.35
CA MET A 1 -85.49 -16.69 58.88
C MET A 1 -84.49 -17.60 58.16
N PRO A 2 -83.97 -18.63 58.86
CA PRO A 2 -82.54 -18.89 59.10
C PRO A 2 -81.99 -19.95 58.10
N MET A 3 -80.69 -20.31 58.03
CA MET A 3 -79.87 -20.94 59.07
C MET A 3 -78.41 -21.04 58.60
N HIS A 4 -77.47 -20.72 59.50
CA HIS A 4 -76.10 -21.26 59.54
C HIS A 4 -76.16 -22.74 60.00
N PRO A 5 -75.14 -23.60 59.71
CA PRO A 5 -73.85 -23.53 60.39
C PRO A 5 -72.58 -23.88 59.56
N GLN A 6 -71.48 -23.22 59.91
CA GLN A 6 -70.07 -23.64 59.73
C GLN A 6 -69.70 -24.69 60.82
N PRO A 7 -68.65 -25.55 60.68
CA PRO A 7 -67.22 -25.16 60.89
C PRO A 7 -66.23 -26.05 60.05
N ALA A 8 -64.89 -25.96 60.06
CA ALA A 8 -63.91 -25.16 60.76
C ALA A 8 -62.57 -25.19 59.97
N LEU A 9 -61.93 -24.03 59.90
CA LEU A 9 -60.51 -23.79 60.24
C LEU A 9 -59.43 -24.79 59.77
N THR A 10 -58.58 -24.34 58.85
CA THR A 10 -57.27 -23.79 59.25
C THR A 10 -57.00 -22.50 58.46
N ARG A 11 -56.39 -21.54 59.16
CA ARG A 11 -56.04 -20.16 58.80
C ARG A 11 -54.56 -20.01 59.25
N PRO A 12 -53.78 -18.92 58.98
CA PRO A 12 -54.05 -17.76 58.12
C PRO A 12 -52.79 -17.09 57.45
N HIS A 13 -53.02 -15.97 56.75
CA HIS A 13 -52.11 -14.84 56.41
C HIS A 13 -51.03 -15.11 55.33
N PHE A 14 -51.04 -14.57 54.10
CA PHE A 14 -51.29 -13.19 53.63
C PHE A 14 -50.89 -12.09 54.62
N ALA A 15 -49.62 -11.70 54.53
CA ALA A 15 -49.12 -10.40 54.98
C ALA A 15 -47.91 -9.97 54.12
N VAL A 16 -48.10 -8.86 53.39
CA VAL A 16 -47.12 -7.79 53.13
C VAL A 16 -45.97 -8.16 52.18
N LEU A 17 -46.01 -7.78 50.89
CA LEU A 17 -45.76 -6.43 50.37
C LEU A 17 -44.47 -5.79 50.91
N LEU A 18 -43.31 -6.29 50.47
CA LEU A 18 -42.06 -5.52 50.38
C LEU A 18 -41.09 -6.29 49.49
N LEU A 19 -41.27 -6.17 48.17
CA LEU A 19 -40.23 -6.52 47.21
C LEU A 19 -40.21 -5.48 46.08
N ALA A 20 -39.85 -4.26 46.45
CA ALA A 20 -39.32 -3.27 45.54
C ALA A 20 -38.10 -2.63 46.21
N ILE A 21 -36.99 -2.63 45.46
CA ILE A 21 -35.73 -1.89 45.69
C ILE A 21 -34.68 -2.58 46.59
N VAL A 22 -33.86 -3.44 45.98
CA VAL A 22 -32.36 -3.46 45.97
C VAL A 22 -31.99 -4.30 44.72
N MET A 23 -31.78 -3.75 43.52
CA MET A 23 -30.51 -3.21 43.00
C MET A 23 -29.26 -3.94 43.52
N ALA A 24 -28.93 -5.11 42.93
CA ALA A 24 -27.57 -5.64 42.91
C ALA A 24 -27.39 -6.57 41.69
N ALA A 25 -26.91 -5.95 40.61
CA ALA A 25 -26.05 -6.50 39.56
C ALA A 25 -26.03 -8.03 39.36
N CYS A 26 -26.85 -8.52 38.45
CA CYS A 26 -26.46 -9.57 37.52
C CYS A 26 -26.78 -9.01 36.14
N GLY A 27 -25.79 -8.38 35.51
CA GLY A 27 -25.91 -7.98 34.12
C GLY A 27 -26.18 -9.24 33.31
N GLU A 28 -27.24 -9.21 32.50
CA GLU A 28 -27.34 -10.08 31.36
C GLU A 28 -26.19 -9.68 30.43
N ASP A 29 -25.04 -10.35 30.59
CA ASP A 29 -24.02 -10.39 29.57
C ASP A 29 -24.70 -11.01 28.35
N SER A 30 -25.14 -10.16 27.42
CA SER A 30 -25.32 -10.60 26.04
C SER A 30 -24.03 -11.31 25.65
N PRO A 31 -24.04 -12.54 25.12
CA PRO A 31 -22.81 -13.17 24.70
C PRO A 31 -22.13 -12.18 23.74
N GLY A 32 -20.90 -11.79 24.08
CA GLY A 32 -20.08 -10.96 23.20
C GLY A 32 -20.00 -11.61 21.81
N PRO A 33 -19.65 -10.85 20.76
CA PRO A 33 -19.51 -11.41 19.42
C PRO A 33 -18.67 -12.69 19.50
N GLN A 34 -19.28 -13.83 19.16
CA GLN A 34 -18.57 -15.11 19.16
C GLN A 34 -17.51 -15.04 18.07
N ASP A 35 -16.27 -15.38 18.42
CA ASP A 35 -15.23 -15.62 17.43
C ASP A 35 -15.76 -16.64 16.42
N VAL A 36 -15.75 -16.26 15.14
CA VAL A 36 -16.07 -17.18 14.06
C VAL A 36 -14.97 -18.25 14.04
N LEU A 37 -15.28 -19.44 14.56
CA LEU A 37 -14.42 -20.62 14.53
C LEU A 37 -14.64 -21.39 13.21
N LEU A 38 -14.10 -20.90 12.08
CA LEU A 38 -14.02 -21.59 10.77
C LEU A 38 -12.98 -20.87 9.86
N PRO A 39 -12.16 -21.52 8.99
CA PRO A 39 -12.08 -22.95 8.63
C PRO A 39 -10.71 -23.62 8.93
N PHE A 40 -10.71 -24.94 8.98
CA PHE A 40 -9.56 -25.80 8.66
C PHE A 40 -9.63 -26.14 7.17
N GLY A 41 -8.51 -26.40 6.51
CA GLY A 41 -8.48 -26.63 5.07
C GLY A 41 -7.15 -26.24 4.44
N THR A 42 -7.13 -26.05 3.13
CA THR A 42 -5.90 -25.73 2.42
C THR A 42 -5.85 -24.23 2.11
N LEU A 43 -4.77 -23.57 2.53
CA LEU A 43 -4.37 -22.29 1.98
C LEU A 43 -3.62 -22.56 0.68
N GLN A 44 -4.23 -22.19 -0.44
CA GLN A 44 -3.62 -22.31 -1.76
C GLN A 44 -3.08 -20.95 -2.18
N GLY A 45 -1.91 -20.95 -2.82
CA GLY A 45 -1.39 -19.73 -3.39
C GLY A 45 -0.36 -19.96 -4.48
N GLN A 46 0.04 -18.85 -5.10
CA GLN A 46 1.04 -18.82 -6.14
C GLN A 46 2.02 -17.68 -5.86
N VAL A 47 3.31 -17.94 -6.01
CA VAL A 47 4.37 -16.94 -6.00
C VAL A 47 4.71 -16.58 -7.43
N VAL A 48 4.72 -15.28 -7.73
CA VAL A 48 5.06 -14.73 -9.05
C VAL A 48 6.17 -13.70 -8.89
N THR A 49 7.08 -13.62 -9.85
CA THR A 49 8.18 -12.66 -9.86
C THR A 49 8.65 -12.43 -11.29
N SER A 50 9.37 -11.33 -11.52
CA SER A 50 10.12 -11.09 -12.75
C SER A 50 11.52 -11.72 -12.74
N ALA A 51 11.99 -12.24 -11.59
CA ALA A 51 13.26 -12.95 -11.53
C ALA A 51 13.17 -14.33 -12.20
N GLU A 52 14.23 -14.76 -12.89
CA GLU A 52 14.35 -16.14 -13.35
C GLU A 52 14.61 -17.07 -12.15
N THR A 53 13.58 -17.80 -11.71
CA THR A 53 13.64 -18.76 -10.59
C THR A 53 12.85 -20.04 -10.90
N ASN A 54 13.24 -21.13 -10.25
CA ASN A 54 12.52 -22.40 -10.24
C ASN A 54 11.90 -22.73 -8.87
N PHE A 55 11.95 -21.77 -7.93
CA PHE A 55 11.44 -21.86 -6.56
C PHE A 55 11.91 -23.08 -5.75
N ALA A 56 13.02 -23.73 -6.15
CA ALA A 56 13.44 -25.01 -5.59
C ALA A 56 13.81 -24.93 -4.10
N ASP A 57 14.23 -23.76 -3.62
CA ASP A 57 14.56 -23.51 -2.22
C ASP A 57 13.66 -22.41 -1.65
N VAL A 58 12.34 -22.49 -1.88
CA VAL A 58 11.37 -21.53 -1.34
C VAL A 58 10.34 -22.22 -0.46
N THR A 59 10.15 -21.70 0.75
CA THR A 59 9.18 -22.22 1.73
C THR A 59 8.05 -21.23 1.95
N ALA A 60 6.80 -21.68 1.87
CA ALA A 60 5.64 -20.96 2.37
C ALA A 60 5.40 -21.37 3.83
N ARG A 61 5.44 -20.41 4.76
CA ARG A 61 5.20 -20.65 6.19
C ARG A 61 3.97 -19.89 6.65
N VAL A 62 3.07 -20.58 7.33
CA VAL A 62 1.88 -20.00 7.97
C VAL A 62 2.03 -20.05 9.47
N VAL A 63 1.88 -18.91 10.14
CA VAL A 63 1.75 -18.80 11.58
C VAL A 63 0.35 -18.28 11.90
N TRP A 64 -0.47 -19.09 12.57
CA TRP A 64 -1.84 -18.73 12.90
C TRP A 64 -2.30 -19.38 14.21
N GLY A 65 -2.60 -18.56 15.21
CA GLY A 65 -2.85 -19.05 16.57
C GLY A 65 -1.62 -19.79 17.09
N SER A 66 -1.78 -21.04 17.51
CA SER A 66 -0.67 -21.91 17.93
C SER A 66 0.00 -22.69 16.79
N GLN A 67 -0.52 -22.58 15.56
CA GLN A 67 -0.02 -23.34 14.42
C GLN A 67 1.17 -22.62 13.78
N ASN A 68 2.20 -23.40 13.44
CA ASN A 68 3.37 -22.97 12.65
C ASN A 68 3.61 -24.06 11.60
N LEU A 69 3.08 -23.82 10.41
CA LEU A 69 2.95 -24.79 9.33
C LEU A 69 3.83 -24.34 8.16
N THR A 70 4.37 -25.30 7.42
CA THR A 70 5.24 -25.01 6.27
C THR A 70 4.89 -25.91 5.10
N ALA A 71 4.97 -25.36 3.89
CA ALA A 71 4.94 -26.11 2.64
C ALA A 71 6.07 -25.65 1.73
N ALA A 72 6.56 -26.55 0.87
CA ALA A 72 7.45 -26.16 -0.21
C ALA A 72 6.66 -25.45 -1.31
N VAL A 73 7.27 -24.43 -1.92
CA VAL A 73 6.76 -23.84 -3.16
C VAL A 73 7.22 -24.72 -4.32
N GLN A 74 6.29 -25.06 -5.21
CA GLN A 74 6.54 -25.90 -6.38
C GLN A 74 7.23 -25.09 -7.48
N SER A 75 7.74 -25.78 -8.49
CA SER A 75 8.51 -25.14 -9.58
C SER A 75 7.71 -24.15 -10.44
N ASP A 76 6.38 -24.22 -10.40
CA ASP A 76 5.47 -23.28 -11.05
C ASP A 76 5.04 -22.12 -10.13
N GLY A 77 5.65 -22.03 -8.95
CA GLY A 77 5.35 -21.04 -7.92
C GLY A 77 4.16 -21.41 -7.04
N SER A 78 3.44 -22.51 -7.30
CA SER A 78 2.28 -22.90 -6.50
C SER A 78 2.66 -23.46 -5.13
N PHE A 79 1.80 -23.27 -4.13
CA PHE A 79 1.96 -23.90 -2.82
C PHE A 79 0.60 -24.19 -2.19
N ASP A 80 0.57 -25.21 -1.35
CA ASP A 80 -0.59 -25.63 -0.57
C ASP A 80 -0.17 -25.84 0.89
N VAL A 81 -0.68 -25.02 1.81
CA VAL A 81 -0.45 -25.19 3.26
C VAL A 81 -1.73 -25.71 3.92
N GLU A 82 -1.68 -26.92 4.49
CA GLU A 82 -2.81 -27.49 5.23
C GLU A 82 -2.94 -26.87 6.62
N ILE A 83 -4.00 -26.09 6.84
CA ILE A 83 -4.43 -25.55 8.13
C ILE A 83 -5.22 -26.64 8.86
N ILE A 84 -4.67 -27.13 9.97
CA ILE A 84 -5.10 -28.37 10.63
C ILE A 84 -6.20 -28.08 11.67
N ASP A 85 -6.00 -27.04 12.47
CA ASP A 85 -6.92 -26.65 13.53
C ASP A 85 -7.74 -25.42 13.14
N ALA A 86 -8.94 -25.32 13.72
CA ALA A 86 -9.76 -24.13 13.57
C ALA A 86 -9.03 -22.90 14.12
N VAL A 87 -9.01 -21.84 13.31
CA VAL A 87 -8.37 -20.57 13.63
C VAL A 87 -9.41 -19.46 13.71
N SER A 88 -9.11 -18.43 14.51
CA SER A 88 -9.84 -17.16 14.53
C SER A 88 -8.85 -16.00 14.38
N GLY A 89 -9.34 -14.80 14.05
CA GLY A 89 -8.48 -13.63 13.87
C GLY A 89 -7.63 -13.70 12.60
N PHE A 90 -6.51 -12.98 12.61
CA PHE A 90 -5.58 -12.92 11.48
C PHE A 90 -4.40 -13.89 11.66
N GLY A 91 -4.01 -14.51 10.54
CA GLY A 91 -2.78 -15.29 10.42
C GLY A 91 -1.69 -14.54 9.68
N MET A 92 -0.51 -15.13 9.62
CA MET A 92 0.62 -14.62 8.86
C MET A 92 1.07 -15.68 7.86
N LEU A 93 1.24 -15.29 6.60
CA LEU A 93 1.98 -16.06 5.60
C LEU A 93 3.32 -15.37 5.34
N THR A 94 4.42 -16.11 5.43
CA THR A 94 5.72 -15.72 4.90
C THR A 94 6.10 -16.60 3.73
N ILE A 95 6.65 -15.98 2.68
CA ILE A 95 7.36 -16.68 1.62
C ILE A 95 8.85 -16.49 1.91
N GLU A 96 9.56 -17.59 2.13
CA GLU A 96 10.93 -17.64 2.64
C GLU A 96 11.84 -18.26 1.58
N PRO A 97 12.46 -17.45 0.72
CA PRO A 97 13.43 -17.91 -0.26
C PRO A 97 14.76 -18.22 0.42
N GLY A 98 15.41 -19.28 -0.05
CA GLY A 98 16.75 -19.65 0.35
C GLY A 98 17.79 -18.60 -0.03
N PRO A 99 19.03 -18.76 0.45
CA PRO A 99 20.08 -17.75 0.26
C PRO A 99 20.40 -17.47 -1.21
N ASN A 100 20.24 -18.47 -2.08
CA ASN A 100 20.56 -18.39 -3.51
C ASN A 100 19.35 -18.04 -4.39
N GLU A 101 18.15 -18.00 -3.84
CA GLU A 101 16.96 -17.64 -4.62
C GLU A 101 17.00 -16.15 -4.99
N PRO A 102 16.74 -15.77 -6.26
CA PRO A 102 16.94 -14.41 -6.74
C PRO A 102 15.78 -13.45 -6.40
N ILE A 103 14.93 -13.83 -5.45
CA ILE A 103 13.74 -13.06 -5.02
C ILE A 103 13.83 -12.65 -3.56
N HIS A 104 13.25 -11.50 -3.24
CA HIS A 104 13.05 -11.09 -1.85
C HIS A 104 11.96 -11.92 -1.17
N PRO A 105 12.03 -12.12 0.16
CA PRO A 105 10.96 -12.80 0.89
C PRO A 105 9.66 -12.00 0.87
N GLY A 106 8.56 -12.72 1.07
CA GLY A 106 7.21 -12.18 1.14
C GLY A 106 6.63 -12.21 2.54
N TRP A 107 5.79 -11.24 2.88
CA TRP A 107 4.95 -11.26 4.07
C TRP A 107 3.52 -10.82 3.72
N VAL A 108 2.54 -11.58 4.20
CA VAL A 108 1.12 -11.37 3.94
C VAL A 108 0.32 -11.58 5.23
N LEU A 109 -0.63 -10.69 5.49
CA LEU A 109 -1.64 -10.88 6.52
C LEU A 109 -2.79 -11.72 5.98
N LEU A 110 -3.10 -12.82 6.66
CA LEU A 110 -4.17 -13.74 6.30
C LEU A 110 -5.43 -13.47 7.12
N SER A 111 -6.58 -13.65 6.51
CA SER A 111 -7.91 -13.70 7.14
C SER A 111 -8.55 -15.07 6.95
N PRO A 112 -9.53 -15.48 7.78
CA PRO A 112 -10.19 -16.79 7.63
C PRO A 112 -10.80 -17.04 6.25
N GLY A 113 -11.17 -15.97 5.53
CA GLY A 113 -11.66 -16.04 4.15
C GLY A 113 -10.63 -16.47 3.11
N ASP A 114 -9.35 -16.59 3.48
CA ASP A 114 -8.27 -16.99 2.58
C ASP A 114 -8.08 -18.51 2.53
N VAL A 115 -8.65 -19.24 3.49
CA VAL A 115 -8.57 -20.70 3.58
C VAL A 115 -9.70 -21.32 2.76
N GLY A 116 -9.37 -22.19 1.79
CA GLY A 116 -10.35 -22.81 0.89
C GLY A 116 -10.97 -21.86 -0.14
N ALA A 117 -10.44 -20.64 -0.28
CA ALA A 117 -10.78 -19.71 -1.34
C ALA A 117 -9.98 -20.00 -2.62
N ASN A 118 -10.17 -19.17 -3.66
CA ASN A 118 -9.31 -19.21 -4.84
C ASN A 118 -7.83 -19.00 -4.45
N PRO A 119 -6.88 -19.64 -5.14
CA PRO A 119 -5.45 -19.43 -4.88
C PRO A 119 -5.12 -17.94 -4.94
N GLY A 120 -4.52 -17.42 -3.87
CA GLY A 120 -4.07 -16.03 -3.87
C GLY A 120 -2.65 -15.91 -4.43
N THR A 121 -2.37 -14.83 -5.16
CA THR A 121 -1.06 -14.59 -5.77
C THR A 121 -0.22 -13.65 -4.92
N VAL A 122 1.05 -13.99 -4.67
CA VAL A 122 2.05 -13.15 -4.02
C VAL A 122 3.09 -12.74 -5.05
N VAL A 123 3.20 -11.45 -5.34
CA VAL A 123 4.18 -10.89 -6.27
C VAL A 123 5.43 -10.46 -5.50
N LEU A 124 6.59 -11.00 -5.88
CA LEU A 124 7.85 -10.75 -5.19
C LEU A 124 8.89 -10.05 -6.06
N ALA A 125 9.52 -9.02 -5.50
CA ALA A 125 10.57 -8.24 -6.14
C ALA A 125 11.85 -9.08 -6.30
N PRO A 126 12.55 -8.95 -7.43
CA PRO A 126 13.85 -9.57 -7.62
C PRO A 126 14.90 -8.93 -6.68
N LYS A 127 15.96 -9.66 -6.33
CA LYS A 127 17.11 -9.14 -5.58
C LYS A 127 18.05 -8.28 -6.42
N MET A 128 18.07 -8.54 -7.72
CA MET A 128 18.91 -7.86 -8.70
C MET A 128 18.05 -7.49 -9.91
N TRP A 129 18.32 -6.33 -10.49
CA TRP A 129 17.71 -5.91 -11.76
C TRP A 129 18.82 -5.59 -12.75
N THR A 130 18.70 -6.10 -13.98
CA THR A 130 19.54 -5.66 -15.09
C THR A 130 18.76 -4.61 -15.84
N VAL A 131 19.32 -3.40 -15.98
CA VAL A 131 18.67 -2.35 -16.77
C VAL A 131 18.73 -2.75 -18.24
N ASP A 132 17.57 -2.84 -18.89
CA ASP A 132 17.47 -3.39 -20.26
C ASP A 132 17.96 -2.41 -21.35
N SER A 133 17.78 -1.11 -21.13
CA SER A 133 17.92 -0.07 -22.16
C SER A 133 18.36 1.27 -21.58
N GLY A 134 18.62 2.25 -22.48
CA GLY A 134 19.03 3.59 -22.09
C GLY A 134 20.50 3.70 -21.71
N ASP A 135 20.86 4.82 -21.06
CA ASP A 135 22.24 5.15 -20.68
C ASP A 135 22.87 4.12 -19.72
N TYR A 136 22.04 3.35 -19.01
CA TYR A 136 22.46 2.34 -18.05
C TYR A 136 22.23 0.90 -18.52
N ALA A 137 21.96 0.67 -19.81
CA ALA A 137 21.74 -0.67 -20.35
C ALA A 137 22.86 -1.66 -19.96
N GLY A 138 22.47 -2.84 -19.46
CA GLY A 138 23.36 -3.90 -18.98
C GLY A 138 23.94 -3.66 -17.58
N VAL A 139 23.62 -2.55 -16.90
CA VAL A 139 24.03 -2.34 -15.51
C VAL A 139 23.17 -3.19 -14.60
N GLU A 140 23.82 -4.02 -13.78
CA GLU A 140 23.17 -4.75 -12.70
C GLU A 140 23.07 -3.89 -11.45
N VAL A 141 21.86 -3.74 -10.93
CA VAL A 141 21.56 -2.95 -9.73
C VAL A 141 20.93 -3.85 -8.66
N PRO A 142 21.49 -3.89 -7.44
CA PRO A 142 20.83 -4.51 -6.31
C PRO A 142 19.54 -3.77 -5.97
N ILE A 143 18.47 -4.53 -5.84
CA ILE A 143 17.16 -4.02 -5.44
C ILE A 143 17.03 -4.21 -3.95
N ASP A 144 16.92 -3.12 -3.20
CA ASP A 144 16.77 -3.15 -1.75
C ASP A 144 15.42 -2.52 -1.35
N PRO A 145 14.40 -3.35 -1.07
CA PRO A 145 13.09 -2.87 -0.65
C PRO A 145 13.14 -1.99 0.60
N GLN A 146 14.06 -2.23 1.52
CA GLN A 146 14.16 -1.47 2.75
C GLN A 146 14.76 -0.08 2.52
N LEU A 147 15.71 0.04 1.60
CA LEU A 147 16.28 1.33 1.21
C LEU A 147 15.33 2.15 0.34
N ALA A 148 14.60 1.50 -0.56
CA ALA A 148 13.59 2.15 -1.41
C ALA A 148 12.36 2.60 -0.62
N ALA A 149 12.04 1.88 0.46
CA ALA A 149 10.96 2.17 1.39
C ALA A 149 11.43 2.84 2.69
N ASP A 150 12.60 3.50 2.68
CA ASP A 150 13.19 4.10 3.88
C ASP A 150 12.30 5.19 4.48
N GLY A 151 11.60 4.85 5.57
CA GLY A 151 10.66 5.74 6.25
C GLY A 151 11.29 6.94 6.98
N ARG A 152 12.62 7.10 6.95
CA ARG A 152 13.28 8.35 7.38
C ARG A 152 13.08 9.50 6.39
N VAL A 153 12.68 9.17 5.17
CA VAL A 153 12.50 10.05 4.01
C VAL A 153 11.02 10.00 3.64
N MET A 154 10.34 11.16 3.60
CA MET A 154 8.91 11.22 3.30
C MET A 154 8.54 12.13 2.13
N PRO A 155 7.79 11.63 1.12
CA PRO A 155 7.59 10.19 0.83
C PRO A 155 8.92 9.48 0.53
N SER A 156 9.01 8.17 0.78
CA SER A 156 10.15 7.34 0.33
C SER A 156 10.12 7.12 -1.19
N PHE A 157 11.15 6.50 -1.78
CA PHE A 157 11.29 6.45 -3.24
C PHE A 157 10.16 5.66 -3.89
N TRP A 158 9.72 4.56 -3.28
CA TRP A 158 8.53 3.81 -3.73
C TRP A 158 7.20 4.39 -3.24
N GLY A 159 7.19 5.64 -2.76
CA GLY A 159 5.98 6.37 -2.41
C GLY A 159 5.38 6.03 -1.05
N PHE A 160 6.08 5.27 -0.20
CA PHE A 160 5.53 4.89 1.11
C PHE A 160 5.53 6.03 2.13
N TYR A 161 4.44 6.07 2.90
CA TYR A 161 4.23 6.95 4.04
C TYR A 161 4.15 6.13 5.35
N PHE A 162 5.29 5.69 5.85
CA PHE A 162 5.38 5.09 7.20
C PHE A 162 5.45 6.17 8.27
N PRO A 163 4.42 6.43 9.10
CA PRO A 163 4.54 7.42 10.17
C PRO A 163 5.71 7.03 11.10
N PHE A 164 6.87 7.64 10.90
CA PHE A 164 8.08 7.34 11.64
C PHE A 164 8.51 8.57 12.41
N PHE A 165 8.78 8.34 13.69
CA PHE A 165 9.38 9.33 14.56
C PHE A 165 10.89 9.14 14.57
N GLN A 166 11.63 9.98 13.85
CA GLN A 166 13.03 10.26 14.17
C GLN A 166 13.30 11.77 14.08
N ASN A 167 13.80 12.33 15.19
CA ASN A 167 14.36 13.69 15.29
C ASN A 167 13.42 14.86 14.96
N GLY A 168 12.16 14.79 15.41
CA GLY A 168 11.36 16.00 15.64
C GLY A 168 10.56 16.55 14.46
N PHE A 169 10.52 15.86 13.32
CA PHE A 169 9.49 16.13 12.30
C PHE A 169 8.29 15.21 12.52
N LEU A 170 7.34 15.70 13.34
CA LEU A 170 5.99 15.16 13.37
C LEU A 170 5.29 15.61 12.08
N GLN A 171 5.15 14.73 11.09
CA GLN A 171 3.97 14.82 10.26
C GLN A 171 2.85 14.15 11.06
N THR A 172 2.14 14.96 11.85
CA THR A 172 0.82 14.61 12.35
C THR A 172 -0.04 14.24 11.14
N VAL A 173 -0.15 12.95 10.85
CA VAL A 173 -1.43 12.43 10.38
C VAL A 173 -2.37 12.76 11.52
N THR A 174 -3.12 13.86 11.39
CA THR A 174 -3.86 14.49 12.49
C THR A 174 -4.92 13.58 13.12
N ASP A 175 -5.18 12.41 12.51
CA ASP A 175 -5.89 11.29 13.11
C ASP A 175 -4.96 10.07 13.16
N ASN A 176 -4.41 9.80 14.34
CA ASN A 176 -3.50 8.68 14.64
C ASN A 176 -4.14 7.28 14.43
N SER A 177 -5.35 7.20 13.86
CA SER A 177 -6.05 5.96 13.57
C SER A 177 -5.68 5.38 12.22
N GLU A 178 -5.41 6.17 11.18
CA GLU A 178 -5.31 5.67 9.80
C GLU A 178 -3.86 5.66 9.30
N TRP A 179 -3.38 4.49 8.85
CA TRP A 179 -2.04 4.32 8.30
C TRP A 179 -2.16 4.02 6.81
N ALA A 180 -1.35 4.66 5.96
CA ALA A 180 -1.41 4.45 4.51
C ALA A 180 -0.01 4.13 3.96
N ALA A 181 0.21 2.90 3.50
CA ALA A 181 1.36 2.56 2.67
C ALA A 181 0.86 2.46 1.22
N GLU A 182 1.16 3.46 0.40
CA GLU A 182 0.69 3.52 -0.98
C GLU A 182 1.81 3.24 -1.95
N PHE A 183 1.57 2.26 -2.81
CA PHE A 183 2.36 2.03 -4.01
C PHE A 183 1.53 2.43 -5.21
N ARG A 184 2.07 3.29 -6.09
CA ARG A 184 1.34 3.83 -7.23
C ARG A 184 2.18 3.73 -8.50
N GLY A 185 1.60 3.18 -9.56
CA GLY A 185 2.21 3.09 -10.87
C GLY A 185 1.18 3.24 -11.98
N TRP A 186 1.60 3.71 -13.15
CA TRP A 186 0.74 3.68 -14.33
C TRP A 186 0.56 2.24 -14.83
N PRO A 187 -0.64 1.87 -15.32
CA PRO A 187 -0.82 0.57 -15.94
C PRO A 187 0.01 0.47 -17.23
N PRO A 188 0.50 -0.72 -17.62
CA PRO A 188 1.42 -0.87 -18.76
C PRO A 188 0.89 -0.31 -20.09
N ASN A 189 -0.43 -0.33 -20.29
CA ASN A 189 -1.08 0.18 -21.49
C ASN A 189 -1.25 1.71 -21.54
N ALA A 190 -0.82 2.44 -20.51
CA ALA A 190 -0.87 3.90 -20.48
C ALA A 190 0.33 4.56 -21.18
N PHE A 191 1.41 3.82 -21.43
CA PHE A 191 2.63 4.37 -22.03
C PHE A 191 2.58 4.39 -23.57
N PRO A 192 3.13 5.43 -24.22
CA PRO A 192 3.63 6.67 -23.62
C PRO A 192 2.49 7.58 -23.13
N ILE A 193 2.69 8.23 -21.96
CA ILE A 193 1.65 9.02 -21.29
C ILE A 193 1.51 10.38 -22.00
N PRO A 194 0.29 10.80 -22.39
CA PRO A 194 0.06 12.12 -22.96
C PRO A 194 0.40 13.24 -21.98
N VAL A 195 1.20 14.22 -22.41
CA VAL A 195 1.57 15.41 -21.62
C VAL A 195 1.17 16.68 -22.35
N ALA A 196 0.34 17.51 -21.71
CA ALA A 196 -0.08 18.80 -22.24
C ALA A 196 0.38 19.98 -21.37
N LEU A 197 0.92 21.02 -22.00
CA LEU A 197 1.20 22.30 -21.33
C LEU A 197 -0.10 23.11 -21.25
N ASP A 198 -0.70 23.20 -20.06
CA ASP A 198 -1.99 23.85 -19.84
C ASP A 198 -1.82 25.37 -19.64
N ARG A 199 -1.62 26.07 -20.76
CA ARG A 199 -1.54 27.53 -20.82
C ARG A 199 -2.78 28.23 -20.30
N LEU A 200 -3.97 27.63 -20.48
CA LEU A 200 -5.24 28.22 -20.08
C LEU A 200 -5.48 28.10 -18.58
N GLY A 201 -4.97 27.05 -17.95
CA GLY A 201 -5.02 26.83 -16.51
C GLY A 201 -3.87 27.47 -15.73
N SER A 202 -2.91 28.09 -16.43
CA SER A 202 -1.73 28.72 -15.84
C SER A 202 -2.02 30.16 -15.41
N ASP A 203 -1.42 30.63 -14.32
CA ASP A 203 -1.48 32.03 -13.90
C ASP A 203 -0.37 32.92 -14.51
N GLY A 204 0.54 32.31 -15.27
CA GLY A 204 1.56 32.95 -16.10
C GLY A 204 1.53 32.45 -17.54
N ASP A 205 2.40 33.05 -18.38
CA ASP A 205 2.54 32.64 -19.78
C ASP A 205 3.60 31.54 -19.93
N ILE A 206 3.22 30.41 -20.54
CA ILE A 206 4.15 29.34 -20.93
C ILE A 206 4.50 29.56 -22.40
N SER A 207 5.69 30.10 -22.63
CA SER A 207 6.17 30.44 -23.96
C SER A 207 6.53 29.20 -24.79
N ALA A 208 6.83 29.41 -26.08
CA ALA A 208 7.40 28.36 -26.91
C ALA A 208 8.81 27.93 -26.43
N ALA A 209 9.59 28.87 -25.88
CA ALA A 209 10.92 28.58 -25.34
C ALA A 209 10.84 27.67 -24.10
N ASP A 210 9.87 27.92 -23.23
CA ASP A 210 9.60 27.07 -22.06
C ASP A 210 9.23 25.65 -22.48
N SER A 211 8.37 25.53 -23.50
CA SER A 211 8.00 24.25 -24.08
C SER A 211 9.20 23.49 -24.65
N ILE A 212 10.10 24.17 -25.36
CA ILE A 212 11.31 23.56 -25.93
C ILE A 212 12.25 23.08 -24.81
N ALA A 213 12.43 23.90 -23.77
CA ALA A 213 13.26 23.53 -22.62
C ALA A 213 12.70 22.29 -21.89
N PHE A 214 11.40 22.28 -21.63
CA PHE A 214 10.70 21.15 -21.01
C PHE A 214 10.94 19.84 -21.77
N TRP A 215 10.66 19.83 -23.07
CA TRP A 215 10.82 18.62 -23.89
C TRP A 215 12.27 18.20 -24.05
N GLY A 216 13.22 19.15 -24.06
CA GLY A 216 14.64 18.82 -23.99
C GLY A 216 15.05 18.13 -22.69
N HIS A 217 14.37 18.42 -21.57
CA HIS A 217 14.58 17.71 -20.30
C HIS A 217 13.92 16.32 -20.29
N VAL A 218 12.75 16.18 -20.93
CA VAL A 218 12.10 14.88 -21.16
C VAL A 218 13.02 13.95 -21.95
N GLU A 219 13.59 14.43 -23.06
CA GLU A 219 14.54 13.64 -23.87
C GLU A 219 15.75 13.14 -23.06
N VAL A 220 16.30 13.98 -22.19
CA VAL A 220 17.42 13.61 -21.31
C VAL A 220 16.99 12.56 -20.28
N MET A 221 15.79 12.69 -19.71
CA MET A 221 15.24 11.72 -18.76
C MET A 221 14.98 10.38 -19.45
N GLU A 222 14.34 10.38 -20.61
CA GLU A 222 14.00 9.16 -21.36
C GLU A 222 15.25 8.46 -21.92
N ALA A 223 16.32 9.20 -22.25
CA ALA A 223 17.62 8.59 -22.55
C ALA A 223 18.19 7.80 -21.36
N ALA A 224 18.05 8.34 -20.14
CA ALA A 224 18.47 7.67 -18.92
C ALA A 224 17.59 6.44 -18.60
N LEU A 225 16.26 6.59 -18.71
CA LEU A 225 15.30 5.50 -18.49
C LEU A 225 15.47 4.38 -19.53
N GLY A 226 15.63 4.76 -20.80
CA GLY A 226 15.73 3.84 -21.93
C GLY A 226 14.40 3.50 -22.60
N TRP A 227 13.31 4.20 -22.29
CA TRP A 227 12.01 4.06 -22.96
C TRP A 227 11.29 5.40 -23.08
N ASP A 228 10.37 5.48 -24.04
CA ASP A 228 9.51 6.64 -24.25
C ASP A 228 8.38 6.62 -23.19
N ALA A 229 8.54 7.40 -22.13
CA ALA A 229 7.59 7.50 -21.03
C ALA A 229 6.45 8.50 -21.34
N PHE A 230 6.74 9.53 -22.12
CA PHE A 230 5.88 10.68 -22.33
C PHE A 230 5.71 11.00 -23.82
N ALA A 231 4.51 11.46 -24.19
CA ALA A 231 4.23 11.93 -25.53
C ALA A 231 3.59 13.33 -25.50
N PRO A 232 4.01 14.27 -26.36
CA PRO A 232 3.37 15.58 -26.44
C PRO A 232 1.92 15.43 -26.90
N ALA A 233 1.01 16.07 -26.17
CA ALA A 233 -0.39 16.17 -26.53
C ALA A 233 -0.85 17.63 -26.49
N PRO A 234 -1.66 18.07 -27.47
CA PRO A 234 -2.31 19.36 -27.37
C PRO A 234 -3.39 19.30 -26.27
N LEU A 235 -3.63 20.42 -25.59
CA LEU A 235 -4.53 20.45 -24.44
C LEU A 235 -5.98 20.10 -24.81
N GLU A 236 -6.40 20.44 -26.03
CA GLU A 236 -7.72 20.10 -26.57
C GLU A 236 -7.99 18.59 -26.68
N ASP A 237 -6.94 17.78 -26.81
CA ASP A 237 -7.04 16.32 -26.86
C ASP A 237 -7.06 15.70 -25.45
N VAL A 238 -6.67 16.49 -24.42
CA VAL A 238 -6.72 16.07 -23.02
C VAL A 238 -8.09 16.37 -22.43
N ARG A 239 -8.80 15.31 -22.05
CA ARG A 239 -10.09 15.45 -21.36
C ARG A 239 -9.89 15.99 -19.95
N ILE A 240 -10.34 17.22 -19.71
CA ILE A 240 -10.30 17.84 -18.39
C ILE A 240 -11.58 17.53 -17.60
N LEU A 241 -11.42 16.90 -16.44
CA LEU A 241 -12.44 16.63 -15.44
C LEU A 241 -12.65 17.87 -14.54
N GLY A 242 -13.92 18.23 -14.31
CA GLY A 242 -14.36 19.54 -13.82
C GLY A 242 -13.77 20.06 -12.49
N GLY A 243 -14.09 21.32 -12.18
CA GLY A 243 -13.88 22.00 -10.87
C GLY A 243 -12.43 22.34 -10.48
N ALA A 244 -11.47 21.47 -10.79
CA ALA A 244 -10.07 21.60 -10.40
C ALA A 244 -9.09 21.33 -11.57
N ARG A 245 -9.57 21.45 -12.81
CA ARG A 245 -8.83 21.17 -14.06
C ARG A 245 -7.96 19.90 -13.99
N ARG A 246 -8.56 18.76 -13.63
CA ARG A 246 -7.82 17.49 -13.53
C ARG A 246 -7.81 16.81 -14.90
N PRO A 247 -6.67 16.31 -15.41
CA PRO A 247 -6.69 15.51 -16.62
C PRO A 247 -7.35 14.15 -16.37
N ALA A 248 -7.86 13.53 -17.43
CA ALA A 248 -8.12 12.11 -17.45
C ALA A 248 -7.05 11.44 -18.32
N ASP A 249 -6.40 10.42 -17.80
CA ASP A 249 -5.49 9.53 -18.54
C ASP A 249 -4.31 10.28 -19.18
N ALA A 250 -3.85 11.36 -18.52
CA ALA A 250 -2.82 12.25 -19.03
C ALA A 250 -2.11 13.02 -17.90
N ILE A 251 -1.05 13.72 -18.25
CA ILE A 251 -0.35 14.69 -17.40
C ILE A 251 -0.59 16.09 -17.95
N ILE A 252 -0.87 17.05 -17.08
CA ILE A 252 -0.82 18.47 -17.45
C ILE A 252 0.29 19.20 -16.69
N VAL A 253 0.92 20.15 -17.36
CA VAL A 253 1.95 21.03 -16.77
C VAL A 253 1.43 22.46 -16.77
N GLN A 254 1.51 23.13 -15.62
CA GLN A 254 0.95 24.46 -15.39
C GLN A 254 1.96 25.39 -14.71
N LEU A 255 1.80 26.69 -14.93
CA LEU A 255 2.33 27.71 -14.01
C LEU A 255 1.32 28.01 -12.92
N ASP A 256 1.79 27.98 -11.68
CA ASP A 256 0.98 28.30 -10.51
C ASP A 256 1.87 29.01 -9.47
N SER A 257 1.88 30.34 -9.51
CA SER A 257 2.64 31.17 -8.57
C SER A 257 2.16 31.07 -7.12
N SER A 258 1.04 30.36 -6.86
CA SER A 258 0.55 30.12 -5.50
C SER A 258 1.18 28.90 -4.83
N VAL A 259 1.92 28.05 -5.57
CA VAL A 259 2.63 26.93 -4.95
C VAL A 259 3.72 27.45 -4.01
N ALA A 260 3.78 26.91 -2.80
CA ALA A 260 4.71 27.37 -1.76
C ALA A 260 6.17 26.91 -1.95
N VAL A 261 6.45 26.22 -3.06
CA VAL A 261 7.71 25.59 -3.43
C VAL A 261 7.96 25.83 -4.92
N ARG A 262 9.18 25.58 -5.41
CA ARG A 262 9.56 25.85 -6.80
C ARG A 262 8.74 25.01 -7.80
N GLY A 263 8.48 23.75 -7.49
CA GLY A 263 7.71 22.84 -8.32
C GLY A 263 6.96 21.81 -7.48
N VAL A 264 5.90 21.25 -8.03
CA VAL A 264 5.19 20.11 -7.43
C VAL A 264 4.51 19.23 -8.48
N GLY A 265 4.85 17.94 -8.45
CA GLY A 265 4.19 16.85 -9.13
C GLY A 265 3.14 16.21 -8.23
N VAL A 266 1.92 16.11 -8.74
CA VAL A 266 0.79 15.52 -8.02
C VAL A 266 0.13 14.49 -8.91
N ILE A 267 -0.10 13.30 -8.38
CA ILE A 267 -0.87 12.24 -9.02
C ILE A 267 -2.24 12.09 -8.37
N ASN A 268 -3.14 11.36 -9.02
CA ASN A 268 -4.46 11.08 -8.47
C ASN A 268 -4.37 10.52 -7.04
N ARG A 269 -5.37 10.86 -6.22
CA ARG A 269 -5.59 10.12 -4.98
C ARG A 269 -5.83 8.66 -5.34
N ALA A 270 -5.29 7.74 -4.55
CA ALA A 270 -5.60 6.33 -4.69
C ALA A 270 -7.12 6.15 -4.56
N ASP A 271 -7.74 5.48 -5.53
CA ASP A 271 -9.09 4.96 -5.31
C ASP A 271 -8.95 3.75 -4.38
N VAL A 272 -9.44 3.88 -3.15
CA VAL A 272 -9.31 2.86 -2.08
C VAL A 272 -10.17 1.62 -2.37
N ARG A 273 -10.68 1.45 -3.59
CA ARG A 273 -11.31 0.21 -4.06
C ARG A 273 -10.34 -0.98 -4.16
N THR A 274 -9.10 -0.83 -3.71
CA THR A 274 -7.97 -1.67 -4.11
C THR A 274 -7.21 -2.15 -2.87
N TYR A 275 -7.34 -3.45 -2.58
CA TYR A 275 -6.60 -4.29 -1.61
C TYR A 275 -6.13 -3.66 -0.28
N GLY A 276 -7.03 -3.03 0.48
CA GLY A 276 -6.72 -2.57 1.84
C GLY A 276 -6.69 -3.70 2.87
N LEU A 277 -5.55 -3.89 3.55
CA LEU A 277 -5.46 -4.72 4.75
C LEU A 277 -5.82 -3.91 6.01
N SER A 278 -7.11 -3.70 6.28
CA SER A 278 -7.51 -3.10 7.57
C SER A 278 -7.26 -4.08 8.71
N ALA A 279 -6.25 -3.78 9.52
CA ALA A 279 -6.10 -4.39 10.83
C ALA A 279 -6.21 -3.30 11.90
N ASP A 280 -6.86 -3.64 13.01
CA ASP A 280 -6.69 -2.93 14.26
C ASP A 280 -5.36 -3.39 14.88
N ALA A 281 -4.49 -2.46 15.22
CA ALA A 281 -3.18 -2.77 15.79
C ALA A 281 -2.84 -1.80 16.92
N THR A 282 -1.88 -2.17 17.77
CA THR A 282 -1.41 -1.30 18.85
C THR A 282 0.00 -0.84 18.54
N THR A 283 0.24 0.47 18.56
CA THR A 283 1.59 1.02 18.39
C THR A 283 2.47 0.70 19.61
N TRP A 284 3.79 0.85 19.47
CA TRP A 284 4.74 0.78 20.60
C TRP A 284 4.44 1.76 21.76
N SER A 285 3.68 2.83 21.50
CA SER A 285 3.23 3.78 22.52
C SER A 285 1.88 3.42 23.15
N GLY A 286 1.31 2.25 22.83
CA GLY A 286 0.01 1.80 23.33
C GLY A 286 -1.19 2.48 22.64
N THR A 287 -0.99 3.11 21.49
CA THR A 287 -2.08 3.76 20.73
C THR A 287 -2.75 2.73 19.82
N ASN A 288 -4.08 2.64 19.86
CA ASN A 288 -4.82 1.79 18.93
C ASN A 288 -4.89 2.47 17.56
N VAL A 289 -4.24 1.86 16.58
CA VAL A 289 -4.38 2.13 15.15
C VAL A 289 -5.64 1.42 14.68
N ARG A 290 -6.56 2.14 14.04
CA ARG A 290 -7.78 1.59 13.46
C ARG A 290 -7.72 1.79 11.96
N ASN A 291 -7.60 0.70 11.21
CA ASN A 291 -7.42 0.67 9.75
C ASN A 291 -6.00 1.02 9.30
N ILE A 292 -5.10 0.05 9.36
CA ILE A 292 -3.95 0.04 8.45
C ILE A 292 -4.50 -0.09 7.02
N SER A 293 -4.10 0.76 6.10
CA SER A 293 -4.43 0.68 4.68
C SER A 293 -3.12 0.55 3.93
N VAL A 294 -2.92 -0.59 3.30
CA VAL A 294 -1.77 -0.82 2.44
C VAL A 294 -2.36 -0.97 1.05
N VAL A 295 -2.02 -0.09 0.11
CA VAL A 295 -2.73 0.04 -1.16
C VAL A 295 -1.72 0.00 -2.30
N SER A 296 -1.96 -0.87 -3.27
CA SER A 296 -1.42 -0.73 -4.63
C SER A 296 -2.52 -0.11 -5.50
N ALA A 297 -2.22 0.97 -6.22
CA ALA A 297 -3.21 1.68 -7.02
C ALA A 297 -2.65 2.20 -8.33
N ASP A 298 -3.54 2.35 -9.31
CA ASP A 298 -3.18 2.91 -10.60
C ASP A 298 -3.05 4.43 -10.54
N ILE A 299 -2.01 4.93 -11.21
CA ILE A 299 -1.95 6.31 -11.62
C ILE A 299 -2.84 6.46 -12.86
N THR A 300 -3.77 7.41 -12.80
CA THR A 300 -4.73 7.72 -13.87
C THR A 300 -4.56 9.15 -14.38
N TYR A 301 -3.90 10.02 -13.63
CA TYR A 301 -3.51 11.34 -14.09
C TYR A 301 -2.37 11.92 -13.25
N GLY A 302 -1.63 12.85 -13.85
CA GLY A 302 -0.62 13.66 -13.18
C GLY A 302 -0.82 15.16 -13.43
N ILE A 303 -0.34 15.98 -12.51
CA ILE A 303 -0.30 17.45 -12.63
C ILE A 303 1.06 17.90 -12.15
N ILE A 304 1.80 18.58 -13.00
CA ILE A 304 3.03 19.28 -12.62
C ILE A 304 2.73 20.77 -12.56
N ARG A 305 3.08 21.41 -11.45
CA ARG A 305 2.99 22.87 -11.30
C ARG A 305 4.37 23.43 -11.05
N LEU A 306 4.73 24.47 -11.79
CA LEU A 306 5.95 25.24 -11.58
C LEU A 306 5.59 26.65 -11.12
N GLU A 307 6.31 27.18 -10.14
CA GLU A 307 6.05 28.50 -9.55
C GLU A 307 6.20 29.63 -10.58
N THR A 308 7.21 29.54 -11.46
CA THR A 308 7.52 30.56 -12.45
C THR A 308 8.01 29.95 -13.76
N SER A 309 7.85 30.69 -14.87
CA SER A 309 8.27 30.22 -16.21
C SER A 309 9.77 29.92 -16.31
N GLY A 310 10.61 30.65 -15.58
CA GLY A 310 12.05 30.40 -15.56
C GLY A 310 12.44 28.98 -15.12
N LEU A 311 11.55 28.28 -14.42
CA LEU A 311 11.78 26.92 -13.92
C LEU A 311 11.65 25.84 -14.99
N PHE A 312 11.04 26.13 -16.14
CA PHE A 312 11.05 25.19 -17.28
C PHE A 312 12.46 24.91 -17.81
N SER A 313 13.42 25.80 -17.53
CA SER A 313 14.84 25.61 -17.85
C SER A 313 15.65 24.94 -16.73
N ASP A 314 15.04 24.67 -15.57
CA ASP A 314 15.69 23.95 -14.48
C ASP A 314 15.54 22.44 -14.70
N ARG A 315 16.55 21.86 -15.33
CA ARG A 315 16.61 20.43 -15.65
C ARG A 315 16.33 19.54 -14.43
N GLN A 316 17.00 19.81 -13.31
CA GLN A 316 16.90 18.95 -12.13
C GLN A 316 15.47 18.98 -11.59
N LEU A 317 14.87 20.17 -11.49
CA LEU A 317 13.50 20.32 -11.02
C LEU A 317 12.49 19.66 -11.96
N VAL A 318 12.58 19.90 -13.28
CA VAL A 318 11.62 19.34 -14.24
C VAL A 318 11.65 17.81 -14.23
N ILE A 319 12.85 17.21 -14.25
CA ILE A 319 13.00 15.74 -14.17
C ILE A 319 12.52 15.22 -12.82
N HIS A 320 12.77 15.94 -11.73
CA HIS A 320 12.27 15.59 -10.40
C HIS A 320 10.73 15.52 -10.38
N GLU A 321 10.03 16.53 -10.90
CA GLU A 321 8.57 16.50 -10.94
C GLU A 321 8.01 15.46 -11.93
N LEU A 322 8.73 15.17 -13.02
CA LEU A 322 8.37 14.11 -13.96
C LEU A 322 8.46 12.72 -13.32
N MET A 323 9.52 12.47 -12.54
CA MET A 323 9.67 11.23 -11.77
C MET A 323 8.54 11.07 -10.72
N HIS A 324 8.10 12.17 -10.08
CA HIS A 324 6.94 12.14 -9.20
C HIS A 324 5.65 11.69 -9.89
N VAL A 325 5.39 12.16 -11.11
CA VAL A 325 4.20 11.74 -11.85
C VAL A 325 4.30 10.32 -12.44
N LEU A 326 5.49 9.70 -12.44
CA LEU A 326 5.67 8.26 -12.67
C LEU A 326 5.46 7.42 -11.41
N GLY A 327 5.31 8.04 -10.24
CA GLY A 327 5.05 7.38 -8.95
C GLY A 327 6.23 7.34 -8.00
N ALA A 328 7.41 7.81 -8.42
CA ALA A 328 8.57 7.86 -7.53
C ALA A 328 8.38 8.96 -6.46
N GLY A 329 8.63 8.65 -5.19
CA GLY A 329 8.75 9.63 -4.13
C GLY A 329 10.21 10.05 -3.90
N HIS A 330 10.48 10.71 -2.78
CA HIS A 330 11.83 11.17 -2.47
C HIS A 330 12.74 10.06 -1.95
N GLY A 331 14.06 10.29 -1.94
CA GLY A 331 15.03 9.33 -1.37
C GLY A 331 16.22 9.99 -0.68
N CYS A 332 16.92 9.26 0.18
CA CYS A 332 18.27 9.62 0.65
C CYS A 332 19.22 8.41 0.73
N SER A 333 18.80 7.29 0.15
CA SER A 333 19.50 6.01 0.25
C SER A 333 20.60 5.88 -0.82
N TRP A 334 20.50 6.62 -1.92
CA TRP A 334 21.48 6.64 -3.01
C TRP A 334 21.49 8.02 -3.70
N ALA A 335 22.51 8.24 -4.55
CA ALA A 335 22.56 9.44 -5.39
C ALA A 335 21.40 9.43 -6.38
N SER A 336 20.53 10.42 -6.37
CA SER A 336 19.23 10.35 -7.05
C SER A 336 18.75 11.72 -7.51
N VAL A 337 17.98 11.77 -8.59
CA VAL A 337 17.23 12.99 -8.95
C VAL A 337 16.09 13.27 -7.96
N GLN A 338 15.60 12.23 -7.27
CA GLN A 338 14.55 12.28 -6.26
C GLN A 338 15.07 12.59 -4.85
N THR A 339 16.37 12.85 -4.68
CA THR A 339 16.88 13.08 -3.33
C THR A 339 16.63 14.50 -2.82
N TYR A 340 16.26 14.60 -1.55
CA TYR A 340 16.34 15.86 -0.81
C TYR A 340 17.66 16.03 -0.05
N CYS A 341 18.53 15.01 -0.05
CA CYS A 341 19.83 15.05 0.59
C CYS A 341 20.86 15.67 -0.36
N ALA A 342 21.25 16.93 -0.09
CA ALA A 342 22.08 17.74 -1.00
C ALA A 342 23.39 17.06 -1.48
N SER A 343 24.01 16.21 -0.67
CA SER A 343 25.24 15.49 -1.05
C SER A 343 25.03 14.34 -2.06
N LEU A 344 23.78 13.96 -2.29
CA LEU A 344 23.37 12.85 -3.15
C LEU A 344 22.65 13.35 -4.42
N LEU A 345 22.52 14.66 -4.60
CA LEU A 345 21.72 15.23 -5.68
C LEU A 345 22.31 14.86 -7.04
N SER A 346 21.45 14.34 -7.91
CA SER A 346 21.72 14.15 -9.33
C SER A 346 20.78 15.03 -10.16
N ASP A 347 21.29 15.55 -11.28
CA ASP A 347 20.49 16.34 -12.23
C ASP A 347 19.65 15.47 -13.19
N VAL A 348 19.92 14.16 -13.24
CA VAL A 348 19.28 13.17 -14.12
C VAL A 348 19.05 11.87 -13.35
N PRO A 349 18.13 10.99 -13.79
CA PRO A 349 17.95 9.69 -13.15
C PRO A 349 19.25 8.90 -13.16
N THR A 350 19.58 8.29 -12.03
CA THR A 350 20.74 7.41 -11.87
C THR A 350 20.36 5.95 -12.11
N ALA A 351 21.33 5.05 -12.30
CA ALA A 351 21.04 3.62 -12.47
C ALA A 351 20.15 3.04 -11.35
N PRO A 352 20.35 3.37 -10.05
CA PRO A 352 19.40 3.00 -9.01
C PRO A 352 17.99 3.57 -9.18
N ASP A 353 17.83 4.82 -9.63
CA ASP A 353 16.50 5.39 -9.91
C ASP A 353 15.79 4.59 -11.00
N VAL A 354 16.50 4.31 -12.10
CA VAL A 354 15.96 3.55 -13.24
C VAL A 354 15.57 2.14 -12.83
N ALA A 355 16.46 1.42 -12.14
CA ALA A 355 16.21 0.04 -11.73
C ALA A 355 15.05 -0.07 -10.73
N HIS A 356 14.99 0.80 -9.71
CA HIS A 356 13.92 0.76 -8.73
C HIS A 356 12.57 1.22 -9.30
N LEU A 357 12.57 2.15 -10.26
CA LEU A 357 11.37 2.54 -10.99
C LEU A 357 10.89 1.39 -11.90
N ALA A 358 11.80 0.75 -12.63
CA ALA A 358 11.49 -0.39 -13.51
C ALA A 358 10.92 -1.58 -12.72
N VAL A 359 11.54 -1.95 -11.59
CA VAL A 359 10.99 -2.98 -10.69
C VAL A 359 9.60 -2.61 -10.21
N MET A 360 9.39 -1.36 -9.82
CA MET A 360 8.06 -0.88 -9.43
C MET A 360 7.06 -1.08 -10.57
N MET A 361 7.36 -0.62 -11.78
CA MET A 361 6.46 -0.78 -12.94
C MET A 361 6.17 -2.26 -13.26
N GLU A 362 7.20 -3.10 -13.22
CA GLU A 362 7.09 -4.54 -13.49
C GLU A 362 6.26 -5.26 -12.43
N MET A 363 6.47 -4.95 -11.14
CA MET A 363 5.68 -5.53 -10.06
C MET A 363 4.21 -5.12 -10.19
N ARG A 364 3.92 -3.87 -10.60
CA ARG A 364 2.54 -3.44 -10.86
C ARG A 364 1.91 -4.19 -12.03
N ALA A 365 2.68 -4.43 -13.10
CA ALA A 365 2.23 -5.19 -14.25
C ALA A 365 1.85 -6.63 -13.86
N LEU A 366 2.71 -7.31 -13.10
CA LEU A 366 2.44 -8.66 -12.58
C LEU A 366 1.25 -8.68 -11.63
N GLU A 367 1.09 -7.66 -10.78
CA GLU A 367 -0.08 -7.54 -9.91
C GLU A 367 -1.39 -7.51 -10.71
N LEU A 368 -1.43 -6.71 -11.78
CA LEU A 368 -2.59 -6.58 -12.66
C LEU A 368 -2.83 -7.85 -13.48
N GLU A 369 -1.78 -8.46 -14.03
CA GLU A 369 -1.86 -9.68 -14.83
C GLU A 369 -2.44 -10.85 -14.04
N HIS A 370 -2.03 -10.98 -12.77
CA HIS A 370 -2.39 -12.12 -11.93
C HIS A 370 -3.53 -11.84 -10.95
N ASP A 371 -4.22 -10.70 -11.06
CA ASP A 371 -5.25 -10.24 -10.11
C ASP A 371 -4.75 -10.34 -8.65
N SER A 372 -3.48 -10.00 -8.47
CA SER A 372 -2.81 -10.16 -7.18
C SER A 372 -3.29 -9.09 -6.21
N ARG A 373 -3.78 -9.55 -5.06
CA ARG A 373 -4.01 -8.71 -3.90
C ARG A 373 -2.77 -8.46 -3.05
N TRP A 374 -1.67 -9.18 -3.31
CA TRP A 374 -0.43 -9.12 -2.53
C TRP A 374 0.74 -8.81 -3.46
N GLY A 375 1.09 -7.53 -3.47
CA GLY A 375 2.01 -6.93 -4.43
C GLY A 375 3.44 -6.72 -3.95
N ILE A 376 4.13 -5.71 -4.49
CA ILE A 376 5.47 -5.24 -4.06
C ILE A 376 5.58 -5.04 -2.54
N LEU A 377 4.46 -4.70 -1.90
CA LEU A 377 4.30 -4.56 -0.46
C LEU A 377 4.65 -5.84 0.30
N ALA A 378 4.30 -7.00 -0.25
CA ALA A 378 4.68 -8.29 0.32
C ALA A 378 6.21 -8.42 0.39
N SER A 379 6.93 -7.91 -0.62
CA SER A 379 8.39 -7.93 -0.64
C SER A 379 9.02 -6.97 0.36
N VAL A 380 8.48 -5.75 0.49
CA VAL A 380 8.95 -4.76 1.46
C VAL A 380 8.80 -5.31 2.89
N PHE A 381 7.62 -5.83 3.22
CA PHE A 381 7.35 -6.37 4.55
C PHE A 381 8.05 -7.71 4.79
N GLY A 382 8.13 -8.56 3.78
CA GLY A 382 8.86 -9.81 3.84
C GLY A 382 10.34 -9.58 4.10
N HIS A 383 10.97 -8.63 3.42
CA HIS A 383 12.37 -8.27 3.68
C HIS A 383 12.56 -7.87 5.14
N ARG A 384 11.67 -7.03 5.68
CA ARG A 384 11.72 -6.62 7.09
C ARG A 384 11.56 -7.77 8.07
N VAL A 385 10.55 -8.61 7.89
CA VAL A 385 10.22 -9.69 8.84
C VAL A 385 11.22 -10.84 8.74
N VAL A 386 11.45 -11.33 7.52
CA VAL A 386 12.22 -12.56 7.29
C VAL A 386 13.72 -12.28 7.27
N THR A 387 14.16 -11.20 6.63
CA THR A 387 15.60 -10.91 6.51
C THR A 387 16.14 -10.16 7.71
N LEU A 388 15.40 -9.14 8.19
CA LEU A 388 15.89 -8.25 9.25
C LEU A 388 15.37 -8.61 10.65
N GLY A 389 14.38 -9.50 10.78
CA GLY A 389 13.77 -9.85 12.06
C GLY A 389 13.02 -8.68 12.72
N LEU A 390 12.52 -7.74 11.91
CA LEU A 390 11.80 -6.55 12.36
C LEU A 390 10.28 -6.74 12.24
N THR A 391 9.51 -5.83 12.84
CA THR A 391 8.07 -5.77 12.58
C THR A 391 7.81 -5.43 11.11
N PRO A 392 6.77 -6.03 10.48
CA PRO A 392 6.46 -5.81 9.06
C PRO A 392 6.22 -4.33 8.79
N VAL A 393 5.35 -3.72 9.60
CA VAL A 393 5.15 -2.28 9.62
C VAL A 393 5.94 -1.69 10.80
N PRO A 394 6.83 -0.72 10.55
CA PRO A 394 7.60 -0.11 11.63
C PRO A 394 6.72 0.58 12.68
N GLY A 395 7.02 0.40 13.97
CA GLY A 395 6.32 1.06 15.07
C GLY A 395 4.94 0.48 15.44
N ILE A 396 4.49 -0.56 14.72
CA ILE A 396 3.30 -1.37 15.05
C ILE A 396 3.72 -2.71 15.61
N ASP A 397 3.18 -3.06 16.77
CA ASP A 397 3.09 -4.47 17.17
C ASP A 397 1.76 -5.03 16.66
N LEU A 398 1.85 -5.88 15.65
CA LEU A 398 0.70 -6.67 15.20
C LEU A 398 0.43 -7.74 16.25
N THR A 399 -0.63 -7.57 17.02
CA THR A 399 -1.08 -8.60 17.95
C THR A 399 -2.03 -9.52 17.20
N TYR A 400 -1.55 -10.72 16.85
CA TYR A 400 -2.38 -11.72 16.20
C TYR A 400 -3.32 -12.36 17.24
N GLY A 401 -4.62 -12.08 17.14
CA GLY A 401 -5.62 -12.46 18.14
C GLY A 401 -7.07 -12.32 17.62
N PRO A 402 -8.07 -12.75 18.42
CA PRO A 402 -9.47 -12.89 18.00
C PRO A 402 -10.12 -11.57 17.52
N VAL A 403 -11.15 -11.69 16.66
CA VAL A 403 -11.79 -10.67 15.78
C VAL A 403 -12.54 -9.56 16.55
N SER A 404 -12.21 -9.31 17.82
CA SER A 404 -12.85 -8.25 18.61
C SER A 404 -12.26 -6.87 18.31
N ALA A 405 -12.40 -6.45 17.05
CA ALA A 405 -12.20 -5.10 16.51
C ALA A 405 -13.49 -4.71 15.74
N PRO A 406 -13.96 -3.45 15.82
CA PRO A 406 -15.39 -3.12 15.78
C PRO A 406 -16.07 -3.23 14.39
N ALA A 407 -17.09 -4.09 14.34
CA ALA A 407 -18.40 -4.09 13.65
C ALA A 407 -18.69 -3.40 12.29
N ASP A 408 -17.83 -2.59 11.69
CA ASP A 408 -18.27 -1.72 10.58
C ASP A 408 -17.98 -2.28 9.17
N TRP A 409 -17.42 -3.49 9.07
CA TRP A 409 -16.89 -4.05 7.81
C TRP A 409 -17.93 -4.76 6.89
N HIS A 410 -19.17 -4.98 7.33
CA HIS A 410 -20.16 -5.74 6.54
C HIS A 410 -21.04 -4.90 5.59
N ARG A 411 -20.71 -3.64 5.30
CA ARG A 411 -21.45 -2.83 4.30
C ARG A 411 -20.57 -2.35 3.16
N SER A 412 -20.22 -3.24 2.24
CA SER A 412 -20.29 -2.96 0.79
C SER A 412 -19.90 -4.19 -0.03
N GLY A 413 -20.76 -5.21 0.03
CA GLY A 413 -20.75 -6.32 -0.94
C GLY A 413 -22.16 -6.52 -1.50
N GLY A 414 -22.41 -5.98 -2.69
CA GLY A 414 -23.44 -6.44 -3.63
C GLY A 414 -24.85 -5.85 -3.47
N GLY A 415 -25.31 -5.10 -4.48
CA GLY A 415 -26.75 -4.85 -4.64
C GLY A 415 -27.22 -3.69 -5.52
N ARG A 416 -26.72 -3.58 -6.76
CA ARG A 416 -27.36 -3.08 -8.01
C ARG A 416 -26.45 -2.23 -8.87
#